data_AF-A0AAX3RTJ3-F1
#
_entry.id   AF-A0AAX3RTJ3-F1
#
_cell.length_a   1.000
_cell.length_b   1.000
_cell.length_c   1.000
_cell.angle_alpha   90.00
_cell.angle_beta   90.00
_cell.angle_gamma   90.00
#
_symmetry.space_group_name_H-M   'P 1'
#
loop_
_entity.id
_entity.type
_entity.pdbx_description
1 polymer ?
#
loop_
_entity_poly.entity_id
_entity_poly.type
_entity_poly.pdbx_seq_one_letter_code
_entity_poly.pdbx_strand_id
1 'polypeptide(L)'
;MAASSGVKAGDIVQVISGWKRMSGVYRVKAAAETSVTLEGVDTTDTERFPAGGGKGTLKTIQEWEVMPQVMTLSTEGGEQQTQEIQFLEDEQAETIDTYKSGIVQVYTFAHDAQLPIRKLLMKLDDTKQLTAIRFYNKRAGEDRYYSASVSFQRVPNTAINEVENVSARFSLKSDMQIYATA
;
A
#
# COMPACT_ATOMS: atom_id res chain seq x y z
N MET A 1 3.48 -22.97 -12.35
CA MET A 1 4.92 -22.71 -12.20
C MET A 1 5.28 -21.65 -13.22
N ALA A 2 5.47 -20.40 -12.77
CA ALA A 2 6.10 -19.36 -13.58
C ALA A 2 7.47 -19.15 -12.94
N ALA A 3 8.52 -19.35 -13.73
CA ALA A 3 9.90 -19.36 -13.28
C ALA A 3 10.24 -18.06 -12.54
N SER A 4 10.92 -18.22 -11.41
CA SER A 4 11.58 -17.19 -10.59
C SER A 4 12.78 -16.54 -11.31
N SER A 5 12.83 -16.56 -12.64
CA SER A 5 14.01 -16.23 -13.44
C SER A 5 14.20 -14.72 -13.59
N GLY A 6 14.45 -14.03 -12.47
CA GLY A 6 14.81 -12.62 -12.49
C GLY A 6 14.76 -11.91 -11.14
N VAL A 7 14.17 -12.51 -10.11
CA VAL A 7 14.06 -11.88 -8.79
C VAL A 7 15.34 -12.16 -7.99
N LYS A 8 16.04 -11.10 -7.58
CA LYS A 8 17.25 -11.16 -6.74
C LYS A 8 16.95 -10.73 -5.32
N ALA A 9 17.84 -11.09 -4.40
CA ALA A 9 17.84 -10.53 -3.05
C ALA A 9 17.97 -9.00 -3.14
N GLY A 10 17.05 -8.28 -2.49
CA GLY A 10 16.94 -6.83 -2.54
C GLY A 10 15.88 -6.27 -3.48
N ASP A 11 15.32 -7.07 -4.40
CA ASP A 11 14.24 -6.62 -5.28
C ASP A 11 12.94 -6.41 -4.50
N ILE A 12 12.08 -5.53 -5.01
CA ILE A 12 10.78 -5.24 -4.41
C ILE A 12 9.72 -5.93 -5.27
N VAL A 13 8.90 -6.76 -4.63
CA VAL A 13 7.87 -7.56 -5.30
C VAL A 13 6.50 -7.24 -4.74
N GLN A 14 5.53 -7.12 -5.63
CA GLN A 14 4.12 -7.08 -5.28
C GLN A 14 3.57 -8.50 -5.29
N VAL A 15 3.14 -8.95 -4.12
CA VAL A 15 2.52 -10.26 -3.90
C VAL A 15 1.02 -10.05 -3.86
N ILE A 16 0.28 -10.78 -4.69
CA ILE A 16 -1.17 -10.90 -4.58
C ILE A 16 -1.45 -12.37 -4.31
N SER A 17 -1.79 -12.70 -3.07
CA SER A 17 -2.02 -14.08 -2.62
C SER A 17 -3.49 -14.28 -2.25
N GLY A 18 -3.97 -15.52 -2.37
CA GLY A 18 -5.26 -15.93 -1.79
C GLY A 18 -5.34 -15.63 -0.28
N TRP A 19 -4.19 -15.57 0.40
CA TRP A 19 -4.10 -15.01 1.74
C TRP A 19 -4.05 -13.49 1.69
N LYS A 20 -5.15 -12.83 2.08
CA LYS A 20 -5.24 -11.37 2.15
C LYS A 20 -4.11 -10.74 2.98
N ARG A 21 -3.68 -11.40 4.06
CA ARG A 21 -2.57 -10.94 4.93
C ARG A 21 -1.18 -11.02 4.29
N MET A 22 -0.98 -11.88 3.28
CA MET A 22 0.27 -11.92 2.51
C MET A 22 0.21 -11.10 1.23
N SER A 23 -0.95 -10.52 0.89
CA SER A 23 -1.04 -9.62 -0.24
C SER A 23 -0.43 -8.28 0.17
N GLY A 24 0.59 -7.83 -0.54
CA GLY A 24 1.36 -6.64 -0.18
C GLY A 24 2.59 -6.44 -1.03
N VAL A 25 3.37 -5.42 -0.70
CA VAL A 25 4.64 -5.12 -1.35
C VAL A 25 5.75 -5.39 -0.35
N TYR A 26 6.63 -6.32 -0.69
CA TYR A 26 7.67 -6.79 0.21
C TYR A 26 9.03 -6.71 -0.47
N ARG A 27 10.07 -6.48 0.33
CA ARG A 27 11.45 -6.65 -0.11
C ARG A 27 11.81 -8.12 -0.08
N VAL A 28 12.50 -8.59 -1.12
CA VAL A 28 12.99 -9.96 -1.20
C VAL A 28 14.26 -10.09 -0.37
N LYS A 29 14.24 -10.98 0.63
CA LYS A 29 15.40 -11.28 1.48
C LYS A 29 16.35 -12.25 0.79
N ALA A 30 15.82 -13.31 0.19
CA ALA A 30 16.55 -14.23 -0.65
C ALA A 30 15.63 -14.83 -1.71
N ALA A 31 16.19 -15.10 -2.90
CA ALA A 31 15.50 -15.82 -3.95
C ALA A 31 16.28 -17.09 -4.29
N ALA A 32 15.58 -18.22 -4.30
CA ALA A 32 16.02 -19.51 -4.79
C ALA A 32 15.24 -19.86 -6.07
N GLU A 33 15.69 -20.87 -6.81
CA GLU A 33 15.09 -21.25 -8.09
C GLU A 33 13.59 -21.61 -8.01
N THR A 34 13.10 -22.03 -6.85
CA THR A 34 11.70 -22.41 -6.65
C THR A 34 11.01 -21.72 -5.48
N SER A 35 11.73 -20.89 -4.70
CA SER A 35 11.18 -20.20 -3.53
C SER A 35 11.76 -18.80 -3.36
N VAL A 36 10.91 -17.86 -2.96
CA VAL A 36 11.31 -16.47 -2.66
C VAL A 36 10.99 -16.23 -1.19
N THR A 37 11.99 -15.84 -0.40
CA THR A 37 11.77 -15.42 0.99
C THR A 37 11.58 -13.91 1.04
N LEU A 38 10.47 -13.50 1.63
CA LEU A 38 10.10 -12.10 1.80
C LEU A 38 10.56 -11.63 3.16
N GLU A 39 11.08 -10.41 3.23
CA GLU A 39 11.51 -9.79 4.48
C GLU A 39 10.28 -9.29 5.26
N GLY A 40 10.12 -9.77 6.50
CA GLY A 40 9.03 -9.33 7.40
C GLY A 40 7.77 -10.20 7.36
N VAL A 41 7.75 -11.30 6.60
CA VAL A 41 6.61 -12.23 6.57
C VAL A 41 6.96 -13.52 7.29
N ASP A 42 6.30 -13.75 8.43
CA ASP A 42 6.33 -15.03 9.14
C ASP A 42 5.10 -15.86 8.74
N THR A 43 5.32 -16.98 8.05
CA THR A 43 4.26 -17.93 7.64
C THR A 43 4.32 -19.23 8.46
N THR A 44 4.94 -19.22 9.64
CA THR A 44 5.08 -20.44 10.48
C THR A 44 3.75 -20.88 11.08
N ASP A 45 2.78 -19.97 11.19
CA ASP A 45 1.45 -20.27 11.71
C ASP A 45 0.58 -20.96 10.65
N THR A 46 0.50 -22.29 10.74
CA THR A 46 -0.27 -23.15 9.83
C THR A 46 -1.78 -23.01 9.95
N GLU A 47 -2.30 -22.44 11.05
CA GLU A 47 -3.74 -22.13 11.17
C GLU A 47 -4.09 -20.87 10.38
N ARG A 48 -3.19 -19.87 10.39
CA ARG A 48 -3.37 -18.63 9.62
C ARG A 48 -2.97 -18.76 8.16
N PHE A 49 -2.10 -19.71 7.84
CA PHE A 49 -1.57 -19.95 6.50
C PHE A 49 -1.74 -21.42 6.07
N PRO A 50 -2.99 -21.88 5.81
CA PRO A 50 -3.26 -23.28 5.48
C PRO A 50 -2.65 -23.69 4.14
N ALA A 51 -1.95 -24.83 4.12
CA ALA A 51 -1.25 -25.36 2.96
C ALA A 51 -2.16 -25.39 1.71
N GLY A 52 -1.69 -24.78 0.61
CA GLY A 52 -2.44 -24.68 -0.65
C GLY A 52 -3.34 -23.45 -0.80
N GLY A 53 -3.58 -22.67 0.27
CA GLY A 53 -4.34 -21.42 0.22
C GLY A 53 -3.56 -20.21 -0.32
N GLY A 54 -2.22 -20.31 -0.35
CA GLY A 54 -1.31 -19.24 -0.75
C GLY A 54 -1.10 -19.10 -2.26
N LYS A 55 -1.94 -19.72 -3.11
CA LYS A 55 -1.84 -19.52 -4.56
C LYS A 55 -2.00 -18.03 -4.85
N GLY A 56 -0.99 -17.46 -5.49
CA GLY A 56 -0.90 -16.03 -5.72
C GLY A 56 -0.12 -15.72 -6.98
N THR A 57 -0.19 -14.46 -7.40
CA THR A 57 0.66 -13.89 -8.44
C THR A 57 1.74 -13.04 -7.79
N LEU A 58 2.96 -13.22 -8.28
CA LEU A 58 4.10 -12.37 -7.95
C LEU A 58 4.34 -11.45 -9.13
N LYS A 59 4.34 -10.14 -8.88
CA LYS A 59 4.72 -9.13 -9.86
C LYS A 59 5.98 -8.43 -9.38
N THR A 60 7.06 -8.59 -10.12
CA THR A 60 8.30 -7.84 -9.88
C THR A 60 8.12 -6.40 -10.34
N ILE A 61 8.57 -5.46 -9.51
CA ILE A 61 8.52 -4.03 -9.84
C ILE A 61 9.82 -3.68 -10.59
N GLN A 62 9.69 -3.23 -11.83
CA GLN A 62 10.85 -2.94 -12.69
C GLN A 62 11.37 -1.52 -12.48
N GLU A 63 10.47 -0.53 -12.43
CA GLU A 63 10.82 0.87 -12.35
C GLU A 63 9.86 1.63 -11.42
N TRP A 64 10.36 2.70 -10.80
CA TRP A 64 9.61 3.59 -9.94
C TRP A 64 9.52 4.97 -10.60
N GLU A 65 8.30 5.46 -10.81
CA GLU A 65 8.07 6.84 -11.25
C GLU A 65 8.02 7.76 -10.03
N VAL A 66 8.80 8.84 -10.06
CA VAL A 66 8.85 9.81 -8.95
C VAL A 66 7.71 10.81 -9.09
N MET A 67 7.02 11.10 -7.98
CA MET A 67 6.08 12.22 -7.88
C MET A 67 6.85 13.50 -7.50
N PRO A 68 7.06 14.47 -8.42
CA PRO A 68 7.72 15.73 -8.09
C PRO A 68 6.77 16.69 -7.36
N GLN A 69 7.34 17.64 -6.62
CA GLN A 69 6.61 18.80 -6.06
C GLN A 69 5.37 18.46 -5.21
N VAL A 70 5.49 17.43 -4.36
CA VAL A 70 4.47 17.13 -3.35
C VAL A 70 4.40 18.26 -2.32
N MET A 71 3.25 18.93 -2.23
CA MET A 71 3.00 20.05 -1.33
C MET A 71 2.57 19.57 0.05
N THR A 72 1.60 18.65 0.09
CA THR A 72 1.07 18.10 1.35
C THR A 72 0.84 16.60 1.24
N LEU A 73 0.98 15.94 2.38
CA LEU A 73 0.63 14.54 2.58
C LEU A 73 -0.31 14.48 3.77
N SER A 74 -1.53 14.00 3.56
CA SER A 74 -2.45 13.63 4.64
C SER A 74 -2.65 12.12 4.65
N THR A 75 -2.81 11.57 5.85
CA THR A 75 -3.22 10.18 6.07
C THR A 75 -4.54 10.20 6.82
N GLU A 76 -5.54 9.55 6.25
CA GLU A 76 -6.90 9.44 6.77
C GLU A 76 -7.19 7.97 7.08
N GLY A 77 -7.96 7.71 8.13
CA GLY A 77 -8.34 6.35 8.55
C GLY A 77 -7.25 5.62 9.36
N GLY A 78 -7.44 4.32 9.57
CA GLY A 78 -6.64 3.51 10.48
C GLY A 78 -7.12 3.52 11.94
N GLU A 79 -8.22 4.21 12.20
CA GLU A 79 -8.87 4.28 13.51
C GLU A 79 -9.49 2.92 13.86
N GLN A 80 -9.31 2.51 15.12
CA GLN A 80 -9.98 1.35 15.69
C GLN A 80 -11.47 1.69 15.85
N GLN A 81 -12.35 0.93 15.21
CA GLN A 81 -13.78 1.05 15.43
C GLN A 81 -14.17 0.19 16.62
N THR A 82 -14.92 0.78 17.53
CA THR A 82 -15.43 0.13 18.73
C THR A 82 -16.95 0.04 18.65
N GLN A 83 -17.51 -1.05 19.16
CA GLN A 83 -18.94 -1.18 19.33
C GLN A 83 -19.23 -1.40 20.81
N GLU A 84 -20.13 -0.60 21.35
CA GLU A 84 -20.66 -0.80 22.70
C GLU A 84 -21.75 -1.87 22.65
N ILE A 85 -21.55 -2.93 23.43
CA ILE A 85 -22.53 -3.99 23.63
C ILE A 85 -22.91 -3.97 25.11
N GLN A 86 -24.21 -3.87 25.37
CA GLN A 86 -24.77 -4.07 26.70
C GLN A 86 -25.62 -5.33 26.67
N PHE A 87 -25.26 -6.30 27.50
CA PHE A 87 -26.10 -7.47 27.72
C PHE A 87 -27.27 -7.09 28.62
N LEU A 88 -28.42 -7.75 28.45
CA LEU A 88 -29.64 -7.46 29.23
C LEU A 88 -29.45 -7.68 30.75
N GLU A 89 -28.41 -8.42 31.10
CA GLU A 89 -28.06 -8.83 32.46
C GLU A 89 -27.11 -7.82 33.14
N ASP A 90 -26.46 -6.95 32.35
CA ASP A 90 -25.45 -6.02 32.82
C ASP A 90 -25.96 -4.57 32.80
N GLU A 91 -25.68 -3.86 33.90
CA GLU A 91 -26.07 -2.46 34.08
C GLU A 91 -25.12 -1.49 33.34
N GLN A 92 -23.99 -1.98 32.83
CA GLN A 92 -22.96 -1.21 32.14
C GLN A 92 -22.65 -1.80 30.76
N ALA A 93 -22.51 -0.92 29.75
CA ALA A 93 -22.08 -1.32 28.42
C ALA A 93 -20.57 -1.63 28.39
N GLU A 94 -20.19 -2.70 27.70
CA GLU A 94 -18.80 -3.05 27.42
C GLU A 94 -18.43 -2.61 26.01
N THR A 95 -17.21 -2.10 25.85
CA THR A 95 -16.68 -1.67 24.55
C THR A 95 -15.85 -2.78 23.92
N ILE A 96 -16.25 -3.24 22.73
CA ILE A 96 -15.52 -4.27 21.98
C ILE A 96 -14.89 -3.65 20.73
N ASP A 97 -13.61 -3.95 20.52
CA ASP A 97 -12.87 -3.61 19.30
C ASP A 97 -13.36 -4.46 18.12
N THR A 98 -13.94 -3.83 17.10
CA THR A 98 -14.54 -4.53 15.96
C THR A 98 -13.56 -4.72 14.80
N TYR A 99 -13.24 -3.63 14.10
CA TYR A 99 -12.34 -3.63 12.95
C TYR A 99 -11.65 -2.27 12.82
N LYS A 100 -10.53 -2.25 12.10
CA LYS A 100 -9.81 -1.00 11.80
C LYS A 100 -10.29 -0.42 10.48
N SER A 101 -10.49 0.89 10.44
CA SER A 101 -10.89 1.58 9.20
C SER A 101 -9.77 1.52 8.16
N GLY A 102 -10.16 1.53 6.88
CA GLY A 102 -9.21 1.51 5.77
C GLY A 102 -8.37 2.79 5.76
N ILE A 103 -7.05 2.64 5.64
CA ILE A 103 -6.13 3.78 5.57
C ILE A 103 -6.12 4.32 4.14
N VAL A 104 -6.25 5.64 4.00
CA VAL A 104 -6.12 6.36 2.74
C VAL A 104 -5.04 7.42 2.90
N GLN A 105 -4.10 7.46 1.97
CA GLN A 105 -3.13 8.55 1.90
C GLN A 105 -3.50 9.47 0.75
N VAL A 106 -3.58 10.77 1.03
CA VAL A 106 -3.85 11.80 0.01
C VAL A 106 -2.59 12.62 -0.18
N TYR A 107 -2.10 12.62 -1.41
CA TYR A 107 -0.95 13.41 -1.82
C TYR A 107 -1.45 14.56 -2.69
N THR A 108 -1.14 15.78 -2.29
CA THR A 108 -1.41 16.98 -3.07
C THR A 108 -0.11 17.46 -3.67
N PHE A 109 -0.07 17.66 -4.98
CA PHE A 109 1.11 18.11 -5.71
C PHE A 109 0.76 19.21 -6.69
N ALA A 110 1.76 20.01 -7.06
CA ALA A 110 1.60 21.09 -8.04
C ALA A 110 1.17 20.51 -9.40
N HIS A 111 0.23 21.18 -10.07
CA HIS A 111 -0.27 20.78 -11.37
C HIS A 111 0.74 21.12 -12.46
N ASP A 112 1.18 20.08 -13.18
CA ASP A 112 1.91 20.21 -14.43
C ASP A 112 1.43 19.11 -15.40
N ALA A 113 0.95 19.52 -16.58
CA ALA A 113 0.39 18.63 -17.58
C ALA A 113 1.44 17.87 -18.41
N GLN A 114 2.70 18.33 -18.42
CA GLN A 114 3.78 17.69 -19.17
C GLN A 114 4.39 16.50 -18.44
N LEU A 115 4.16 16.37 -17.13
CA LEU A 115 4.76 15.31 -16.35
C LEU A 115 4.18 13.91 -16.69
N PRO A 116 5.04 12.91 -16.90
CA PRO A 116 4.63 11.54 -17.24
C PRO A 116 3.78 10.89 -16.14
N ILE A 117 4.03 11.25 -14.87
CA ILE A 117 3.28 10.75 -13.71
C ILE A 117 1.78 11.00 -13.81
N ARG A 118 1.35 12.12 -14.42
CA ARG A 118 -0.08 12.43 -14.56
C ARG A 118 -0.79 11.41 -15.45
N LYS A 119 -0.17 11.03 -16.57
CA LYS A 119 -0.71 10.00 -17.48
C LYS A 119 -0.77 8.64 -16.80
N LEU A 120 0.23 8.33 -15.98
CA LEU A 120 0.26 7.10 -15.19
C LEU A 120 -0.89 7.08 -14.17
N LEU A 121 -1.04 8.15 -13.37
CA LEU A 121 -2.10 8.25 -12.35
C LEU A 121 -3.50 8.20 -12.97
N MET A 122 -3.72 8.84 -14.12
CA MET A 122 -5.01 8.73 -14.85
C MET A 122 -5.29 7.29 -15.30
N LYS A 123 -4.28 6.60 -15.85
CA LYS A 123 -4.43 5.19 -16.26
C LYS A 123 -4.71 4.29 -15.05
N LEU A 124 -4.08 4.56 -13.91
CA LEU A 124 -4.31 3.81 -12.67
C LEU A 124 -5.70 4.09 -12.08
N ASP A 125 -6.20 5.32 -12.20
CA ASP A 125 -7.56 5.72 -11.83
C ASP A 125 -8.62 5.01 -12.71
N ASP A 126 -8.40 4.94 -14.03
CA ASP A 126 -9.29 4.22 -14.95
C ASP A 126 -9.30 2.70 -14.70
N THR A 127 -8.11 2.11 -14.50
CA THR A 127 -7.97 0.65 -14.35
C THR A 127 -8.26 0.16 -12.94
N LYS A 128 -8.19 1.04 -11.93
CA LYS A 128 -8.32 0.74 -10.50
C LYS A 128 -7.44 -0.44 -10.04
N GLN A 129 -6.33 -0.66 -10.75
CA GLN A 129 -5.46 -1.79 -10.47
C GLN A 129 -4.70 -1.56 -9.17
N LEU A 130 -4.50 -2.65 -8.43
CA LEU A 130 -3.67 -2.64 -7.24
C LEU A 130 -2.22 -2.37 -7.66
N THR A 131 -1.68 -1.23 -7.22
CA THR A 131 -0.35 -0.75 -7.61
C THR A 131 0.57 -0.71 -6.40
N ALA A 132 1.83 -1.07 -6.60
CA ALA A 132 2.85 -0.93 -5.57
C ALA A 132 3.28 0.54 -5.44
N ILE A 133 3.38 1.02 -4.21
CA ILE A 133 3.79 2.38 -3.90
C ILE A 133 4.97 2.34 -2.94
N ARG A 134 5.97 3.17 -3.25
CA ARG A 134 7.11 3.45 -2.39
C ARG A 134 6.95 4.86 -1.83
N PHE A 135 6.99 4.98 -0.52
CA PHE A 135 7.06 6.24 0.19
C PHE A 135 8.39 6.32 0.93
N TYR A 136 9.26 7.24 0.51
CA TYR A 136 10.53 7.49 1.17
C TYR A 136 10.43 8.73 2.07
N ASN A 137 10.62 8.56 3.37
CA ASN A 137 10.65 9.67 4.31
C ASN A 137 12.10 10.12 4.57
N LYS A 138 12.50 11.23 3.94
CA LYS A 138 13.84 11.83 4.13
C LYS A 138 14.18 12.19 5.58
N ARG A 139 13.18 12.47 6.42
CA ARG A 139 13.41 12.84 7.83
C ARG A 139 13.62 11.63 8.74
N ALA A 140 12.97 10.51 8.42
CA ALA A 140 13.07 9.28 9.19
C ALA A 140 14.18 8.35 8.67
N GLY A 141 14.63 8.51 7.41
CA GLY A 141 15.57 7.59 6.79
C GLY A 141 14.98 6.20 6.61
N GLU A 142 13.68 6.11 6.29
CA GLU A 142 12.95 4.85 6.14
C GLU A 142 12.24 4.79 4.79
N ASP A 143 12.33 3.64 4.13
CA ASP A 143 11.55 3.28 2.96
C ASP A 143 10.29 2.54 3.41
N ARG A 144 9.13 2.99 2.93
CA ARG A 144 7.84 2.37 3.20
C ARG A 144 7.23 1.85 1.92
N TYR A 145 6.81 0.59 1.92
CA TYR A 145 6.17 -0.06 0.77
C TYR A 145 4.77 -0.53 1.13
N TYR A 146 3.83 -0.25 0.24
CA TYR A 146 2.45 -0.70 0.39
C TYR A 146 1.78 -0.85 -0.96
N SER A 147 0.73 -1.66 -1.03
CA SER A 147 -0.11 -1.75 -2.22
C SER A 147 -1.37 -0.92 -2.02
N ALA A 148 -1.68 -0.05 -2.97
CA ALA A 148 -2.89 0.77 -2.93
C ALA A 148 -3.61 0.80 -4.28
N SER A 149 -4.92 1.06 -4.23
CA SER A 149 -5.67 1.51 -5.39
C SER A 149 -5.57 3.03 -5.48
N VAL A 150 -5.27 3.54 -6.67
CA VAL A 150 -5.13 4.97 -6.94
C VAL A 150 -6.47 5.53 -7.40
N SER A 151 -6.83 6.70 -6.87
CA SER A 151 -7.84 7.58 -7.46
C SER A 151 -7.24 8.96 -7.66
N PHE A 152 -7.37 9.50 -8.87
CA PHE A 152 -6.71 10.75 -9.24
C PHE A 152 -7.73 11.82 -9.61
N GLN A 153 -7.62 12.99 -8.95
CA GLN A 153 -8.45 14.13 -9.30
C GLN A 153 -7.93 14.79 -10.57
N ARG A 154 -8.67 14.60 -11.68
CA ARG A 154 -8.29 15.11 -13.00
C ARG A 154 -8.43 16.62 -13.13
N VAL A 155 -9.39 17.19 -12.40
CA VAL A 155 -9.69 18.62 -12.41
C VAL A 155 -8.78 19.29 -11.37
N PRO A 156 -7.84 20.13 -11.81
CA PRO A 156 -6.97 20.84 -10.90
C PRO A 156 -7.78 21.84 -10.06
N ASN A 157 -7.35 22.05 -8.83
CA ASN A 157 -7.89 23.08 -7.97
C ASN A 157 -7.10 24.37 -8.19
N THR A 158 -7.79 25.40 -8.65
CA THR A 158 -7.20 26.72 -8.89
C THR A 158 -7.70 27.67 -7.81
N ALA A 159 -6.79 28.17 -6.97
CA ALA A 159 -7.09 29.16 -5.94
C ALA A 159 -6.28 30.44 -6.17
N ILE A 160 -6.86 31.59 -5.85
CA ILE A 160 -6.18 32.89 -5.97
C ILE A 160 -4.99 32.90 -4.99
N ASN A 161 -3.79 33.21 -5.50
CA ASN A 161 -2.50 33.23 -4.77
C ASN A 161 -1.92 31.86 -4.37
N GLU A 162 -2.43 30.75 -4.91
CA GLU A 162 -1.81 29.42 -4.76
C GLU A 162 -1.39 28.83 -6.11
N VAL A 163 -0.36 27.99 -6.07
CA VAL A 163 0.00 27.16 -7.22
C VAL A 163 -1.13 26.16 -7.45
N GLU A 164 -1.61 26.10 -8.69
CA GLU A 164 -2.61 25.13 -9.10
C GLU A 164 -2.19 23.72 -8.69
N ASN A 165 -3.08 22.97 -8.05
CA ASN A 165 -2.73 21.68 -7.46
C ASN A 165 -3.71 20.57 -7.85
N VAL A 166 -3.24 19.35 -7.72
CA VAL A 166 -4.00 18.12 -7.97
C VAL A 166 -3.79 17.16 -6.82
N SER A 167 -4.83 16.39 -6.49
CA SER A 167 -4.81 15.41 -5.41
C SER A 167 -4.87 13.99 -5.96
N ALA A 168 -3.99 13.12 -5.47
CA ALA A 168 -4.03 11.68 -5.68
C ALA A 168 -4.35 11.00 -4.35
N ARG A 169 -5.45 10.23 -4.33
CA ARG A 169 -5.87 9.43 -3.17
C ARG A 169 -5.43 7.99 -3.38
N PHE A 170 -4.68 7.46 -2.43
CA PHE A 170 -4.19 6.10 -2.43
C PHE A 170 -4.84 5.35 -1.28
N SER A 171 -5.80 4.48 -1.60
CA SER A 171 -6.45 3.65 -0.60
C SER A 171 -5.63 2.37 -0.40
N LEU A 172 -5.06 2.21 0.79
CA LEU A 172 -4.22 1.06 1.12
C LEU A 172 -5.08 -0.21 1.12
N LYS A 173 -4.57 -1.25 0.46
CA LYS A 173 -5.18 -2.59 0.43
C LYS A 173 -4.30 -3.64 1.11
N SER A 174 -3.14 -3.23 1.58
CA SER A 174 -2.18 -4.04 2.32
C SER A 174 -1.58 -3.19 3.44
N ASP A 175 -1.12 -3.87 4.48
CA ASP A 175 -0.34 -3.25 5.55
C ASP A 175 0.95 -2.65 4.99
N MET A 176 1.30 -1.47 5.51
CA MET A 176 2.51 -0.76 5.13
C MET A 176 3.72 -1.43 5.75
N GLN A 177 4.63 -1.91 4.89
CA GLN A 177 5.91 -2.47 5.31
C GLN A 177 6.94 -1.35 5.41
N ILE A 178 7.56 -1.21 6.58
CA ILE A 178 8.56 -0.17 6.86
C ILE A 178 9.91 -0.87 6.95
N TYR A 179 10.86 -0.43 6.12
CA TYR A 179 12.23 -0.87 6.17
C TYR A 179 13.12 0.32 6.52
N ALA A 180 13.92 0.18 7.57
CA ALA A 180 14.98 1.14 7.87
C ALA A 180 16.01 1.08 6.72
N THR A 181 16.37 2.25 6.18
CA THR A 181 17.49 2.31 5.23
C THR A 181 18.76 2.12 6.05
N ALA A 182 19.50 1.04 5.76
CA ALA A 182 20.82 0.79 6.36
C ALA A 182 21.85 1.84 5.92
#